data_AF-A0A6N6JCT4-F1
#
_entry.id   AF-A0A6N6JCT4-F1
#
_cell.length_a   1.000
_cell.length_b   1.000
_cell.length_c   1.000
_cell.angle_alpha   90.00
_cell.angle_beta   90.00
_cell.angle_gamma   90.00
#
_symmetry.space_group_name_H-M   'P 1'
#
loop_
_entity.id
_entity.type
_entity.pdbx_description
1 polymer ?
#
loop_
_entity_poly.entity_id
_entity_poly.type
_entity_poly.pdbx_seq_one_letter_code
_entity_poly.pdbx_strand_id
1 'polypeptide(L)'
;MKNLILRTALGAALLGAGAVASVAATVGITGVETSITVTAPLGDLGLSATNFGASSVEIIDETPVFSFAITGGSVDLDSSAAMIAHNGSGLTLTAGDISASVGDFLIDTAAALVSGTVNGGETFVPLFNLGSAEDDRGIEIFATETLASTLTAVFDAPDLSGALFGFASPELELADTPDMAPIPLPAGFPLLAGGLVLLGLMRRKA
;
A
#
# COMPACT_ATOMS: atom_id res chain seq x y z
N MET A 1 -4.90 -6.36 78.16
CA MET A 1 -3.76 -6.93 77.42
C MET A 1 -4.02 -6.71 75.95
N LYS A 2 -3.19 -5.88 75.31
CA LYS A 2 -3.39 -5.32 73.97
C LYS A 2 -2.68 -6.19 72.92
N ASN A 3 -3.37 -6.45 71.79
CA ASN A 3 -2.81 -6.58 70.43
C ASN A 3 -2.10 -7.92 70.12
N LEU A 4 -2.13 -8.54 68.93
CA LEU A 4 -2.68 -8.27 67.60
C LEU A 4 -2.57 -9.59 66.80
N ILE A 5 -3.61 -9.90 66.01
CA ILE A 5 -3.66 -10.99 65.03
C ILE A 5 -2.72 -10.65 63.86
N LEU A 6 -1.91 -11.60 63.36
CA LEU A 6 -1.40 -11.49 61.98
C LEU A 6 -1.38 -12.85 61.27
N ARG A 7 -2.30 -12.95 60.32
CA ARG A 7 -2.43 -14.02 59.33
C ARG A 7 -1.34 -13.83 58.28
N THR A 8 -0.46 -14.81 58.11
CA THR A 8 0.47 -14.88 56.97
C THR A 8 -0.30 -15.36 55.75
N ALA A 9 -0.75 -14.42 54.93
CA ALA A 9 -1.06 -14.66 53.53
C ALA A 9 -0.07 -13.80 52.74
N LEU A 10 0.87 -14.43 52.05
CA LEU A 10 1.61 -13.72 51.00
C LEU A 10 1.57 -14.60 49.75
N GLY A 11 0.75 -14.13 48.82
CA GLY A 11 0.34 -14.82 47.62
C GLY A 11 1.46 -14.94 46.60
N ALA A 12 1.34 -15.98 45.79
CA ALA A 12 2.05 -16.12 44.53
C ALA A 12 1.69 -14.93 43.64
N ALA A 13 2.66 -14.06 43.39
CA ALA A 13 2.57 -13.07 42.33
C ALA A 13 2.69 -13.81 41.00
N LEU A 14 1.55 -13.99 40.32
CA LEU A 14 1.50 -14.40 38.93
C LEU A 14 2.25 -13.34 38.11
N LEU A 15 3.40 -13.71 37.53
CA LEU A 15 4.05 -12.96 36.47
C LEU A 15 3.21 -13.11 35.21
N GLY A 16 2.21 -12.23 35.05
CA GLY A 16 1.56 -12.03 33.77
C GLY A 16 2.56 -11.38 32.81
N ALA A 17 3.23 -12.20 32.01
CA ALA A 17 3.89 -11.72 30.79
C ALA A 17 2.77 -11.23 29.86
N GLY A 18 2.49 -9.93 29.91
CA GLY A 18 1.65 -9.29 28.92
C GLY A 18 2.35 -9.42 27.56
N ALA A 19 1.80 -10.24 26.68
CA ALA A 19 2.14 -10.21 25.27
C ALA A 19 1.85 -8.79 24.79
N VAL A 20 2.91 -8.02 24.52
CA VAL A 20 2.80 -6.82 23.70
C VAL A 20 2.39 -7.31 22.33
N ALA A 21 1.10 -7.17 22.00
CA ALA A 21 0.65 -7.35 20.64
C ALA A 21 1.44 -6.37 19.78
N SER A 22 2.25 -6.87 18.85
CA SER A 22 2.78 -6.07 17.76
C SER A 22 1.57 -5.53 17.01
N VAL A 23 1.25 -4.26 17.21
CA VAL A 23 0.31 -3.58 16.32
C VAL A 23 1.01 -3.58 14.97
N ALA A 24 0.45 -4.29 13.99
CA ALA A 24 0.92 -4.23 12.61
C ALA A 24 1.05 -2.75 12.24
N ALA A 25 2.26 -2.31 11.93
CA ALA A 25 2.54 -0.90 11.73
C ALA A 25 2.02 -0.50 10.33
N THR A 26 0.71 -0.36 10.19
CA THR A 26 0.11 0.19 8.98
C THR A 26 0.25 1.71 8.98
N VAL A 27 0.88 2.25 7.94
CA VAL A 27 1.03 3.70 7.75
C VAL A 27 0.16 4.14 6.59
N GLY A 28 -0.58 5.24 6.75
CA GLY A 28 -1.39 5.81 5.68
C GLY A 28 -0.53 6.40 4.56
N ILE A 29 -1.05 6.44 3.34
CA ILE A 29 -0.42 7.10 2.19
C ILE A 29 -1.09 8.46 2.01
N THR A 30 -0.34 9.55 2.11
CA THR A 30 -0.80 10.91 1.77
C THR A 30 -0.63 11.22 0.28
N GLY A 31 0.28 10.51 -0.37
CA GLY A 31 0.38 10.38 -1.83
C GLY A 31 1.21 11.46 -2.53
N VAL A 32 1.83 11.10 -3.66
CA VAL A 32 2.36 12.04 -4.65
C VAL A 32 1.68 11.76 -6.00
N GLU A 33 2.15 10.79 -6.77
CA GLU A 33 1.48 10.30 -7.98
C GLU A 33 1.96 8.90 -8.36
N THR A 34 1.28 8.25 -9.31
CA THR A 34 1.78 7.03 -9.97
C THR A 34 1.83 7.26 -11.46
N SER A 35 3.00 7.07 -12.04
CA SER A 35 3.27 7.26 -13.45
C SER A 35 3.24 5.92 -14.18
N ILE A 36 2.50 5.82 -15.27
CA ILE A 36 2.36 4.62 -16.09
C ILE A 36 2.91 4.90 -17.48
N THR A 37 4.03 4.26 -17.81
CA THR A 37 4.59 4.25 -19.17
C THR A 37 3.93 3.13 -19.95
N VAL A 38 3.10 3.48 -20.95
CA VAL A 38 2.38 2.49 -21.76
C VAL A 38 3.23 2.10 -22.95
N THR A 39 3.69 0.85 -22.98
CA THR A 39 4.48 0.30 -24.09
C THR A 39 3.66 -0.59 -25.02
N ALA A 40 2.43 -0.94 -24.64
CA ALA A 40 1.52 -1.64 -25.53
C ALA A 40 1.24 -0.79 -26.78
N PRO A 41 1.22 -1.40 -27.98
CA PRO A 41 0.97 -0.69 -29.22
C PRO A 41 -0.53 -0.40 -29.38
N LEU A 42 -1.09 0.46 -28.53
CA LEU A 42 -2.53 0.78 -28.52
C LEU A 42 -3.00 1.26 -29.90
N GLY A 43 -2.19 2.04 -30.59
CA GLY A 43 -2.48 2.51 -31.95
C GLY A 43 -2.61 1.40 -32.99
N ASP A 44 -1.78 0.34 -32.89
CA ASP A 44 -1.88 -0.83 -33.79
C ASP A 44 -3.14 -1.65 -33.51
N LEU A 45 -3.68 -1.53 -32.29
CA LEU A 45 -4.95 -2.13 -31.88
C LEU A 45 -6.16 -1.24 -32.22
N GLY A 46 -5.95 -0.10 -32.87
CA GLY A 46 -7.01 0.88 -33.18
C GLY A 46 -7.54 1.61 -31.95
N LEU A 47 -6.84 1.53 -30.81
CA LEU A 47 -7.20 2.14 -29.54
C LEU A 47 -6.45 3.46 -29.36
N SER A 48 -7.19 4.47 -28.92
CA SER A 48 -6.65 5.72 -28.41
C SER A 48 -7.04 5.88 -26.95
N ALA A 49 -6.13 6.39 -26.13
CA ALA A 49 -6.38 6.64 -24.72
C ALA A 49 -6.30 8.15 -24.47
N THR A 50 -7.33 8.69 -23.82
CA THR A 50 -7.33 10.07 -23.32
C THR A 50 -7.52 10.06 -21.82
N ASN A 51 -6.80 10.92 -21.10
CA ASN A 51 -6.89 11.03 -19.65
C ASN A 51 -8.14 11.82 -19.24
N PHE A 52 -8.68 11.55 -18.05
CA PHE A 52 -9.75 12.36 -17.44
C PHE A 52 -9.55 12.56 -15.94
N GLY A 53 -10.24 13.56 -15.39
CA GLY A 53 -10.15 13.89 -13.96
C GLY A 53 -8.80 14.49 -13.60
N ALA A 54 -8.23 14.06 -12.48
CA ALA A 54 -6.92 14.53 -11.99
C ALA A 54 -5.71 13.85 -12.66
N SER A 55 -5.92 13.03 -13.69
CA SER A 55 -4.83 12.40 -14.43
C SER A 55 -4.24 13.34 -15.49
N SER A 56 -2.97 13.17 -15.82
CA SER A 56 -2.27 13.86 -16.90
C SER A 56 -1.66 12.86 -17.90
N VAL A 57 -1.33 13.33 -19.09
CA VAL A 57 -0.59 12.57 -20.10
C VAL A 57 0.54 13.41 -20.67
N GLU A 58 1.72 12.82 -20.73
CA GLU A 58 2.91 13.38 -21.38
C GLU A 58 3.44 12.36 -22.39
N ILE A 59 3.95 12.83 -23.53
CA ILE A 59 4.62 11.97 -24.52
C ILE A 59 6.12 12.15 -24.35
N ILE A 60 6.80 11.10 -23.87
CA ILE A 60 8.26 11.07 -23.70
C ILE A 60 8.80 10.07 -24.72
N ASP A 61 9.66 10.53 -25.64
CA ASP A 61 10.26 9.69 -26.68
C ASP A 61 9.22 8.82 -27.43
N GLU A 62 8.14 9.45 -27.91
CA GLU A 62 7.00 8.81 -28.61
C GLU A 62 6.16 7.84 -27.74
N THR A 63 6.49 7.69 -26.47
CA THR A 63 5.80 6.81 -25.52
C THR A 63 4.88 7.63 -24.60
N PRO A 64 3.58 7.29 -24.52
CA PRO A 64 2.67 7.97 -23.60
C PRO A 64 2.94 7.54 -22.15
N VAL A 65 3.12 8.54 -21.28
CA VAL A 65 3.26 8.42 -19.84
C VAL A 65 2.04 9.08 -19.20
N PHE A 66 1.25 8.29 -18.48
CA PHE A 66 0.07 8.76 -17.77
C PHE A 66 0.36 8.88 -16.28
N SER A 67 0.10 10.04 -15.69
CA SER A 67 0.26 10.22 -14.24
C SER A 67 -1.08 10.29 -13.55
N PHE A 68 -1.20 9.57 -12.44
CA PHE A 68 -2.40 9.49 -11.61
C PHE A 68 -2.08 9.92 -10.18
N ALA A 69 -2.71 11.00 -9.71
CA ALA A 69 -2.56 11.45 -8.34
C ALA A 69 -2.95 10.32 -7.37
N ILE A 70 -2.15 10.13 -6.31
CA ILE A 70 -2.49 9.21 -5.24
C ILE A 70 -3.40 9.95 -4.27
N THR A 71 -4.61 9.42 -4.08
CA THR A 71 -5.64 10.03 -3.23
C THR A 71 -5.70 9.45 -1.83
N GLY A 72 -5.03 8.34 -1.61
CA GLY A 72 -4.95 7.68 -0.31
C GLY A 72 -4.42 6.26 -0.42
N GLY A 73 -4.42 5.58 0.71
CA GLY A 73 -3.93 4.22 0.78
C GLY A 73 -3.31 3.90 2.13
N SER A 74 -2.71 2.71 2.21
CA SER A 74 -1.97 2.27 3.38
C SER A 74 -0.86 1.30 3.00
N VAL A 75 0.26 1.36 3.70
CA VAL A 75 1.35 0.39 3.63
C VAL A 75 1.43 -0.36 4.95
N ASP A 76 1.39 -1.68 4.92
CA ASP A 76 1.75 -2.55 6.03
C ASP A 76 3.28 -2.71 6.04
N LEU A 77 3.93 -2.13 7.05
CA LEU A 77 5.39 -2.16 7.16
C LEU A 77 5.96 -3.55 7.49
N ASP A 78 5.14 -4.48 8.00
CA ASP A 78 5.60 -5.84 8.33
C ASP A 78 5.65 -6.73 7.08
N SER A 79 4.65 -6.60 6.21
CA SER A 79 4.54 -7.40 4.98
C SER A 79 5.00 -6.66 3.72
N SER A 80 5.25 -5.35 3.81
CA SER A 80 5.43 -4.44 2.67
C SER A 80 4.26 -4.44 1.68
N ALA A 81 3.09 -4.94 2.09
CA ALA A 81 1.87 -4.85 1.32
C ALA A 81 1.34 -3.41 1.33
N ALA A 82 0.88 -2.95 0.17
CA ALA A 82 0.36 -1.61 -0.01
C ALA A 82 -0.98 -1.66 -0.74
N MET A 83 -1.91 -0.83 -0.27
CA MET A 83 -3.12 -0.47 -0.99
C MET A 83 -2.98 0.98 -1.40
N ILE A 84 -3.05 1.28 -2.69
CA ILE A 84 -2.85 2.64 -3.24
C ILE A 84 -4.08 3.01 -4.07
N ALA A 85 -4.73 4.11 -3.72
CA ALA A 85 -6.00 4.53 -4.31
C ALA A 85 -5.86 5.79 -5.17
N HIS A 86 -6.47 5.77 -6.35
CA HIS A 86 -6.42 6.83 -7.37
C HIS A 86 -7.84 7.31 -7.74
N ASN A 87 -8.60 7.79 -6.76
CA ASN A 87 -9.98 8.20 -6.95
C ASN A 87 -10.12 9.47 -7.80
N GLY A 88 -11.16 9.54 -8.63
CA GLY A 88 -11.47 10.71 -9.43
C GLY A 88 -10.54 10.94 -10.63
N SER A 89 -9.80 9.92 -11.04
CA SER A 89 -8.91 9.94 -12.21
C SER A 89 -9.03 8.65 -13.02
N GLY A 90 -8.71 8.72 -14.31
CA GLY A 90 -8.80 7.56 -15.18
C GLY A 90 -8.48 7.83 -16.64
N LEU A 91 -8.74 6.82 -17.48
CA LEU A 91 -8.52 6.81 -18.92
C LEU A 91 -9.83 6.54 -19.66
N THR A 92 -10.07 7.28 -20.73
CA THR A 92 -11.10 6.96 -21.73
C THR A 92 -10.42 6.32 -22.93
N LEU A 93 -10.72 5.05 -23.17
CA LEU A 93 -10.30 4.30 -24.33
C LEU A 93 -11.33 4.49 -25.44
N THR A 94 -10.86 4.82 -26.64
CA THR A 94 -11.71 5.04 -27.82
C THR A 94 -11.19 4.25 -29.01
N ALA A 95 -12.08 3.50 -29.68
CA ALA A 95 -11.84 2.88 -30.98
C ALA A 95 -12.98 3.24 -31.93
N GLY A 96 -12.68 4.05 -32.95
CA GLY A 96 -13.70 4.60 -33.85
C GLY A 96 -14.75 5.41 -33.07
N ASP A 97 -16.01 4.99 -33.16
CA ASP A 97 -17.14 5.64 -32.48
C ASP A 97 -17.44 5.06 -31.08
N ILE A 98 -16.72 4.02 -30.66
CA ILE A 98 -16.92 3.35 -29.37
C ILE A 98 -15.95 3.94 -28.36
N SER A 99 -16.46 4.30 -27.18
CA SER A 99 -15.63 4.74 -26.05
C SER A 99 -16.03 4.02 -24.76
N ALA A 100 -15.03 3.74 -23.93
CA ALA A 100 -15.22 3.24 -22.57
C ALA A 100 -14.24 3.94 -21.64
N SER A 101 -14.71 4.33 -20.45
CA SER A 101 -13.84 4.88 -19.42
C SER A 101 -13.46 3.83 -18.38
N VAL A 102 -12.22 3.87 -17.94
CA VAL A 102 -11.71 3.11 -16.81
C VAL A 102 -11.09 4.08 -15.82
N GLY A 103 -11.41 3.97 -14.54
CA GLY A 103 -10.93 4.93 -13.54
C GLY A 103 -11.05 4.41 -12.13
N ASP A 104 -10.85 5.30 -11.16
CA ASP A 104 -10.88 4.99 -9.73
C ASP A 104 -10.02 3.76 -9.41
N PHE A 105 -8.74 3.82 -9.79
CA PHE A 105 -7.88 2.65 -9.68
C PHE A 105 -7.50 2.36 -8.23
N LEU A 106 -7.41 1.07 -7.91
CA LEU A 106 -6.90 0.55 -6.65
C LEU A 106 -5.80 -0.47 -6.95
N ILE A 107 -4.59 -0.16 -6.51
CA ILE A 107 -3.43 -1.05 -6.56
C ILE A 107 -3.37 -1.81 -5.24
N ASP A 108 -3.37 -3.14 -5.31
CA ASP A 108 -3.16 -4.04 -4.18
C ASP A 108 -1.88 -4.85 -4.45
N THR A 109 -0.80 -4.50 -3.76
CA THR A 109 0.49 -5.18 -3.94
C THR A 109 0.55 -6.54 -3.25
N ALA A 110 -0.32 -6.82 -2.28
CA ALA A 110 -0.42 -8.16 -1.67
C ALA A 110 -1.09 -9.15 -2.63
N ALA A 111 -2.13 -8.70 -3.34
CA ALA A 111 -2.80 -9.47 -4.38
C ALA A 111 -2.10 -9.41 -5.74
N ALA A 112 -1.07 -8.56 -5.90
CA ALA A 112 -0.41 -8.25 -7.16
C ALA A 112 -1.40 -7.84 -8.26
N LEU A 113 -2.37 -6.98 -7.91
CA LEU A 113 -3.52 -6.67 -8.75
C LEU A 113 -3.79 -5.17 -8.78
N VAL A 114 -4.07 -4.66 -9.98
CA VAL A 114 -4.69 -3.35 -10.20
C VAL A 114 -6.13 -3.56 -10.61
N SER A 115 -7.03 -2.97 -9.85
CA SER A 115 -8.46 -2.97 -10.12
C SER A 115 -8.97 -1.55 -10.36
N GLY A 116 -10.12 -1.41 -11.00
CA GLY A 116 -10.74 -0.10 -11.22
C GLY A 116 -12.20 -0.23 -11.63
N THR A 117 -12.86 0.91 -11.79
CA THR A 117 -14.23 0.98 -12.27
C THR A 117 -14.27 1.15 -13.78
N VAL A 118 -15.32 0.64 -14.40
CA VAL A 118 -15.58 0.82 -15.84
C VAL A 118 -16.83 1.67 -16.00
N ASN A 119 -16.77 2.70 -16.84
CA ASN A 119 -17.85 3.66 -17.10
C ASN A 119 -18.43 4.30 -15.83
N GLY A 120 -17.60 4.50 -14.80
CA GLY A 120 -18.03 5.04 -13.50
C GLY A 120 -18.95 4.12 -12.70
N GLY A 121 -18.94 2.82 -12.99
CA GLY A 121 -19.67 1.82 -12.20
C GLY A 121 -19.12 1.68 -10.78
N GLU A 122 -19.87 1.05 -9.88
CA GLU A 122 -19.45 0.88 -8.48
C GLU A 122 -18.69 -0.43 -8.20
N THR A 123 -18.56 -1.29 -9.21
CA THR A 123 -17.86 -2.57 -9.09
C THR A 123 -16.42 -2.42 -9.57
N PHE A 124 -15.49 -2.80 -8.71
CA PHE A 124 -14.09 -2.95 -9.07
C PHE A 124 -13.90 -4.20 -9.94
N VAL A 125 -13.36 -3.99 -11.12
CA VAL A 125 -13.01 -5.03 -12.07
C VAL A 125 -11.49 -5.18 -12.05
N PRO A 126 -10.95 -6.42 -12.04
CA PRO A 126 -9.51 -6.64 -12.20
C PRO A 126 -9.08 -6.17 -13.60
N LEU A 127 -8.09 -5.28 -13.66
CA LEU A 127 -7.61 -4.69 -14.91
C LEU A 127 -6.22 -5.23 -15.27
N PHE A 128 -5.27 -5.09 -14.35
CA PHE A 128 -3.88 -5.48 -14.58
C PHE A 128 -3.33 -6.34 -13.45
N ASN A 129 -2.47 -7.30 -13.78
CA ASN A 129 -1.63 -8.00 -12.82
C ASN A 129 -0.28 -7.28 -12.71
N LEU A 130 0.24 -7.16 -11.50
CA LEU A 130 1.57 -6.62 -11.23
C LEU A 130 2.62 -7.70 -11.43
N GLY A 131 3.65 -7.38 -12.21
CA GLY A 131 4.84 -8.20 -12.40
C GLY A 131 5.75 -8.18 -11.19
N SER A 132 6.63 -9.18 -11.13
CA SER A 132 7.67 -9.29 -10.09
C SER A 132 9.03 -8.71 -10.53
N ALA A 133 9.15 -8.24 -11.78
CA ALA A 133 10.37 -7.64 -12.29
C ALA A 133 10.31 -6.12 -12.15
N GLU A 134 11.33 -5.55 -11.52
CA GLU A 134 11.59 -4.10 -11.51
C GLU A 134 12.50 -3.78 -12.70
N ASP A 135 11.95 -3.02 -13.65
CA ASP A 135 12.72 -2.33 -14.70
C ASP A 135 13.04 -0.92 -14.18
N ASP A 136 14.03 -0.23 -14.76
CA ASP A 136 14.32 1.17 -14.41
C ASP A 136 13.09 2.08 -14.63
N ARG A 137 12.12 1.63 -15.44
CA ARG A 137 10.84 2.29 -15.71
C ARG A 137 9.73 1.98 -14.69
N GLY A 138 9.95 1.04 -13.77
CA GLY A 138 9.00 0.65 -12.72
C GLY A 138 8.56 -0.82 -12.80
N ILE A 139 7.41 -1.09 -12.19
CA ILE A 139 6.79 -2.43 -12.06
C ILE A 139 6.06 -2.76 -13.36
N GLU A 140 6.35 -3.92 -13.95
CA GLU A 140 5.62 -4.40 -15.13
C GLU A 140 4.12 -4.58 -14.81
N ILE A 141 3.26 -4.15 -15.74
CA ILE A 141 1.82 -4.37 -15.64
C ILE A 141 1.32 -5.21 -16.82
N PHE A 142 0.59 -6.27 -16.51
CA PHE A 142 0.08 -7.23 -17.50
C PHE A 142 -1.43 -7.16 -17.58
N ALA A 143 -2.00 -7.15 -18.79
CA ALA A 143 -3.45 -7.16 -18.93
C ALA A 143 -4.05 -8.49 -18.42
N THR A 144 -5.11 -8.39 -17.62
CA THR A 144 -5.84 -9.56 -17.12
C THR A 144 -6.74 -10.16 -18.21
N GLU A 145 -7.16 -11.41 -18.03
CA GLU A 145 -8.20 -12.05 -18.87
C GLU A 145 -9.50 -11.23 -18.90
N THR A 146 -9.86 -10.63 -17.76
CA THR A 146 -11.06 -9.80 -17.63
C THR A 146 -10.94 -8.52 -18.47
N LEU A 147 -9.80 -7.83 -18.39
CA LEU A 147 -9.55 -6.67 -19.22
C LEU A 147 -9.51 -7.05 -20.71
N ALA A 148 -8.77 -8.10 -21.07
CA ALA A 148 -8.64 -8.54 -22.45
C ALA A 148 -9.98 -8.93 -23.07
N SER A 149 -10.78 -9.75 -22.37
CA SER A 149 -12.12 -10.12 -22.83
C SER A 149 -13.05 -8.92 -22.96
N THR A 150 -12.94 -7.93 -22.07
CA THR A 150 -13.70 -6.69 -22.17
C THR A 150 -13.28 -5.87 -23.39
N LEU A 151 -11.97 -5.73 -23.65
CA LEU A 151 -11.46 -5.02 -24.82
C LEU A 151 -11.85 -5.71 -26.13
N THR A 152 -11.77 -7.04 -26.19
CA THR A 152 -12.25 -7.82 -27.34
C THR A 152 -13.76 -7.65 -27.54
N ALA A 153 -14.55 -7.72 -26.46
CA ALA A 153 -16.01 -7.60 -26.56
C ALA A 153 -16.48 -6.18 -26.95
N VAL A 154 -15.80 -5.15 -26.48
CA VAL A 154 -16.20 -3.74 -26.70
C VAL A 154 -15.59 -3.18 -27.97
N PHE A 155 -14.34 -3.50 -28.27
CA PHE A 155 -13.56 -2.85 -29.33
C PHE A 155 -13.13 -3.79 -30.46
N ASP A 156 -13.51 -5.08 -30.42
CA ASP A 156 -13.02 -6.12 -31.34
C ASP A 156 -11.48 -6.20 -31.37
N ALA A 157 -10.85 -5.86 -30.23
CA ALA A 157 -9.41 -5.86 -30.08
C ALA A 157 -8.87 -7.31 -30.00
N PRO A 158 -7.65 -7.57 -30.50
CA PRO A 158 -6.92 -8.82 -30.23
C PRO A 158 -6.89 -9.15 -28.74
N ASP A 159 -6.91 -10.45 -28.42
CA ASP A 159 -6.79 -10.90 -27.03
C ASP A 159 -5.42 -10.51 -26.46
N LEU A 160 -5.44 -9.63 -25.46
CA LEU A 160 -4.25 -9.14 -24.76
C LEU A 160 -4.01 -9.86 -23.43
N SER A 161 -4.68 -10.98 -23.16
CA SER A 161 -4.53 -11.68 -21.89
C SER A 161 -3.07 -12.05 -21.62
N GLY A 162 -2.53 -11.58 -20.50
CA GLY A 162 -1.13 -11.79 -20.11
C GLY A 162 -0.11 -10.97 -20.92
N ALA A 163 -0.56 -10.09 -21.82
CA ALA A 163 0.34 -9.21 -22.55
C ALA A 163 0.88 -8.11 -21.63
N LEU A 164 2.16 -7.77 -21.80
CA LEU A 164 2.76 -6.61 -21.14
C LEU A 164 2.10 -5.33 -21.67
N PHE A 165 1.44 -4.61 -20.76
CA PHE A 165 0.78 -3.36 -21.06
C PHE A 165 1.73 -2.16 -20.92
N GLY A 166 2.63 -2.22 -19.94
CA GLY A 166 3.55 -1.12 -19.64
C GLY A 166 4.25 -1.28 -18.30
N PHE A 167 4.69 -0.15 -17.75
CA PHE A 167 5.42 -0.05 -16.50
C PHE A 167 4.76 0.99 -15.60
N ALA A 168 4.58 0.67 -14.32
CA ALA A 168 4.02 1.56 -13.31
C ALA A 168 5.08 1.93 -12.27
N SER A 169 5.24 3.23 -12.03
CA SER A 169 6.19 3.77 -11.05
C SER A 169 5.43 4.63 -10.03
N PRO A 170 5.11 4.09 -8.85
CA PRO A 170 4.43 4.84 -7.79
C PRO A 170 5.44 5.66 -6.97
N GLU A 171 5.19 6.97 -6.85
CA GLU A 171 5.88 7.84 -5.90
C GLU A 171 5.02 8.02 -4.65
N LEU A 172 5.41 7.35 -3.56
CA LEU A 172 4.62 7.32 -2.32
C LEU A 172 5.14 8.34 -1.31
N GLU A 173 4.24 9.18 -0.82
CA GLU A 173 4.43 9.92 0.43
C GLU A 173 3.63 9.24 1.54
N LEU A 174 4.34 8.86 2.61
CA LEU A 174 3.73 8.25 3.79
C LEU A 174 3.28 9.34 4.76
N ALA A 175 2.09 9.14 5.35
CA ALA A 175 1.61 10.00 6.42
C ALA A 175 2.60 10.00 7.58
N ASP A 176 2.84 11.18 8.17
CA ASP A 176 3.59 11.29 9.42
C ASP A 176 3.00 10.32 10.44
N THR A 177 3.80 9.35 10.87
CA THR A 177 3.42 8.47 11.97
C THR A 177 3.13 9.36 13.19
N PRO A 178 2.01 9.20 13.90
CA PRO A 178 1.79 9.97 15.12
C PRO A 178 3.00 9.75 16.02
N ASP A 179 3.65 10.86 16.39
CA ASP A 179 4.82 10.91 17.25
C ASP A 179 4.59 9.92 18.39
N MET A 180 5.32 8.80 18.37
CA MET A 180 5.18 7.74 19.36
C MET A 180 5.56 8.35 20.70
N ALA A 181 4.54 8.83 21.42
CA ALA A 181 4.72 9.43 22.72
C ALA A 181 5.62 8.49 23.54
N PRO A 182 6.72 8.99 24.14
CA PRO A 182 7.71 8.15 24.78
C PRO A 182 7.00 7.19 25.73
N ILE A 183 7.15 5.89 25.47
CA ILE A 183 6.54 4.83 26.26
C ILE A 183 6.85 5.15 27.73
N PRO A 184 5.84 5.43 28.58
CA PRO A 184 6.09 5.77 29.96
C PRO A 184 6.76 4.56 30.60
N LEU A 185 8.05 4.69 30.90
CA LEU A 185 8.80 3.65 31.58
C LEU A 185 8.02 3.29 32.86
N PRO A 186 7.74 1.99 33.10
CA PRO A 186 7.13 1.56 34.34
C PRO A 186 7.95 2.13 35.50
N ALA A 187 7.30 2.69 36.51
CA ALA A 187 7.93 3.37 37.64
C ALA A 187 9.01 2.52 38.38
N GLY A 188 9.14 1.22 38.07
CA GLY A 188 10.17 0.32 38.57
C GLY A 188 11.50 0.29 37.80
N PHE A 189 11.59 0.80 36.56
CA PHE A 189 12.86 0.83 35.80
C PHE A 189 13.98 1.66 36.45
N PRO A 190 13.73 2.89 36.97
CA PRO A 190 14.76 3.62 37.69
C PRO A 190 15.17 2.94 39.02
N LEU A 191 14.27 2.17 39.64
CA LEU A 191 14.60 1.39 40.85
C LEU A 191 15.51 0.20 40.53
N LEU A 192 15.38 -0.44 39.36
CA LEU A 192 16.24 -1.54 38.94
C LEU A 192 17.66 -1.05 38.59
N ALA A 193 17.77 0.10 37.91
CA ALA A 193 19.04 0.76 37.66
C ALA A 193 19.72 1.22 38.96
N GLY A 194 18.96 1.83 39.88
CA GLY A 194 19.46 2.24 41.20
C GLY A 194 19.92 1.07 42.07
N GLY A 195 19.20 -0.05 42.03
CA GLY A 195 19.55 -1.27 42.77
C GLY A 195 20.87 -1.89 42.31
N LEU A 196 21.12 -1.94 41.01
CA LEU A 196 22.37 -2.45 40.43
C LEU A 196 23.60 -1.60 40.81
N VAL A 197 23.45 -0.28 40.90
CA VAL A 197 24.53 0.62 41.34
C VAL A 197 24.87 0.40 42.82
N LEU A 198 23.85 0.23 43.69
CA LEU A 198 24.05 -0.07 45.10
C LEU A 198 24.74 -1.43 45.34
N LEU A 199 24.36 -2.46 44.59
CA LEU A 199 25.02 -3.78 44.65
C LEU A 199 26.48 -3.73 44.15
N GLY A 200 26.78 -2.91 43.14
CA GLY A 200 28.15 -2.67 42.67
C GLY A 200 29.02 -1.96 43.71
N LEU A 201 28.47 -0.98 44.43
CA LEU A 201 29.17 -0.27 45.51
C LEU A 201 29.41 -1.14 46.75
N MET A 202 28.50 -2.08 47.04
CA MET A 202 28.65 -3.01 48.17
C MET A 202 29.73 -4.08 47.92
N ARG A 203 30.00 -4.47 46.67
CA ARG A 203 31.08 -5.43 46.35
C ARG A 203 32.49 -4.85 46.41
N ARG A 204 32.66 -3.52 46.51
CA ARG A 204 33.99 -2.89 46.62
C ARG A 204 34.52 -2.84 48.06
N LYS A 205 33.75 -3.34 49.03
CA LYS A 205 34.11 -3.39 50.45
C LYS A 205 33.81 -4.78 51.03
N ALA A 206 34.38 -5.81 50.42
CA ALA A 206 34.55 -7.14 51.00
C ALA A 206 35.97 -7.62 50.67
#